data_AF-A0A3D0M0Y2-F1
#
_entry.id   AF-A0A3D0M0Y2-F1
#
_cell.length_a   1.000
_cell.length_b   1.000
_cell.length_c   1.000
_cell.angle_alpha   90.00
_cell.angle_beta   90.00
_cell.angle_gamma   90.00
#
_symmetry.space_group_name_H-M   'P 1'
#
loop_
_entity.id
_entity.type
_entity.pdbx_description
1 polymer ?
#
loop_
_entity_poly.entity_id
_entity_poly.type
_entity_poly.pdbx_seq_one_letter_code
_entity_poly.pdbx_strand_id
1 'polypeptide(L)'
;MNDLDLFRYLVDGTSAYTLETIAFNMAITTLLGLFIFFVYKKTFTGVLYSLSFNVSIVVITMTTAMVIMLIGSNLAISLGMVGALSIVRFRSAIKEPRDLAFL
;
A
#
# COMPACT_ATOMS: atom_id res chain seq x y z
N MET A 1 30.59 18.00 8.89
CA MET A 1 29.47 17.10 9.24
C MET A 1 29.93 15.72 8.86
N ASN A 2 30.06 14.81 9.83
CA ASN A 2 30.63 13.49 9.58
C ASN A 2 29.64 12.65 8.77
N ASP A 3 30.15 11.77 7.91
CA ASP A 3 29.32 10.84 7.13
C ASP A 3 28.43 9.99 8.04
N LEU A 4 28.91 9.69 9.26
CA LEU A 4 28.15 8.99 10.31
C LEU A 4 26.90 9.74 10.76
N ASP A 5 26.91 11.07 10.82
CA ASP A 5 25.74 11.87 11.21
C ASP A 5 24.71 11.92 10.08
N LEU A 6 25.18 11.90 8.82
CA LEU A 6 24.31 11.80 7.64
C LEU A 6 23.58 10.45 7.63
N PHE A 7 24.28 9.34 7.87
CA PHE A 7 23.67 8.02 7.95
C PHE A 7 22.68 7.90 9.12
N ARG A 8 23.01 8.48 10.28
CA ARG A 8 22.07 8.50 11.42
C ARG A 8 20.84 9.34 11.10
N TYR A 9 20.96 10.48 10.44
CA TYR A 9 19.80 11.29 10.06
C TYR A 9 18.89 10.60 9.01
N LEU A 10 19.48 9.82 8.10
CA LEU A 10 18.73 9.01 7.13
C LEU A 10 18.03 7.79 7.78
N VAL A 11 18.61 7.23 8.85
CA VAL A 11 18.06 6.05 9.54
C VAL A 11 17.10 6.44 10.67
N ASP A 12 17.39 7.50 11.44
CA ASP A 12 16.57 8.05 12.53
C ASP A 12 15.46 8.99 12.01
N GLY A 13 15.01 8.83 10.76
CA GLY A 13 13.80 9.44 10.20
C GLY A 13 12.51 8.95 10.87
N THR A 14 12.53 8.80 12.19
CA THR A 14 11.43 8.36 13.05
C THR A 14 10.50 9.54 13.27
N SER A 15 9.71 9.85 12.24
CA SER A 15 8.44 10.52 12.48
C SER A 15 7.58 9.51 13.22
N ALA A 16 7.54 9.58 14.54
CA ALA A 16 6.69 8.71 15.34
C ALA A 16 5.24 8.95 14.89
N TYR A 17 4.68 7.99 14.17
CA TYR A 17 3.27 8.03 13.82
C TYR A 17 2.47 7.97 15.11
N THR A 18 1.88 9.10 15.47
CA THR A 18 0.98 9.15 16.62
C THR A 18 -0.28 8.34 16.29
N LEU A 19 -0.86 7.68 17.30
CA LEU A 19 -2.06 6.87 17.13
C LEU A 19 -3.20 7.63 16.40
N GLU A 20 -3.28 8.93 16.65
CA GLU A 20 -4.23 9.85 16.01
C GLU A 20 -4.02 9.96 14.50
N THR A 21 -2.78 10.15 14.04
CA THR A 21 -2.43 10.22 12.62
C THR A 21 -2.72 8.89 11.92
N ILE A 22 -2.46 7.77 12.60
CA ILE A 22 -2.75 6.44 12.08
C ILE A 22 -4.26 6.25 11.86
N ALA A 23 -5.06 6.55 12.88
CA ALA A 23 -6.51 6.45 12.81
C ALA A 23 -7.10 7.36 11.72
N PHE A 24 -6.58 8.60 11.59
CA PHE A 24 -7.02 9.55 10.58
C PHE A 24 -6.68 9.08 9.15
N ASN A 25 -5.46 8.59 8.92
CA ASN A 25 -5.07 8.04 7.62
C ASN A 25 -5.88 6.79 7.27
N MET A 26 -6.15 5.91 8.23
CA MET A 26 -7.00 4.73 8.02
C MET A 26 -8.43 5.14 7.65
N ALA A 27 -9.00 6.15 8.30
CA ALA A 27 -10.33 6.66 7.97
C ALA A 27 -10.39 7.23 6.54
N ILE A 28 -9.42 8.06 6.16
CA ILE A 28 -9.33 8.63 4.81
C ILE A 28 -9.14 7.54 3.77
N THR A 29 -8.24 6.58 4.01
CA THR A 29 -7.99 5.47 3.10
C THR A 29 -9.24 4.62 2.91
N THR A 30 -9.98 4.36 3.98
CA THR A 30 -11.25 3.62 3.91
C THR A 30 -12.28 4.36 3.08
N LEU A 31 -12.41 5.68 3.26
CA LEU A 31 -13.31 6.52 2.47
C LEU A 31 -12.91 6.56 0.99
N LEU A 32 -11.61 6.67 0.69
CA LEU A 32 -11.10 6.62 -0.68
C LEU A 32 -11.30 5.23 -1.31
N GLY A 33 -11.06 4.15 -0.57
CA GLY A 33 -11.33 2.78 -1.02
C GLY A 33 -12.81 2.57 -1.35
N LEU A 34 -13.73 3.10 -0.52
CA LEU A 34 -15.17 3.08 -0.79
C LEU A 34 -15.57 3.99 -1.96
N PHE A 35 -14.90 5.14 -2.13
CA PHE A 35 -15.12 6.01 -3.28
C PHE A 35 -14.73 5.31 -4.58
N ILE A 36 -13.58 4.64 -4.61
CA ILE A 36 -13.13 3.83 -5.75
C ILE A 36 -14.13 2.69 -6.01
N PHE A 37 -14.62 2.01 -4.96
CA PHE A 37 -15.67 0.99 -5.08
C PHE A 37 -16.95 1.54 -5.74
N PHE A 38 -17.36 2.76 -5.40
CA PHE A 38 -18.54 3.40 -5.95
C PHE A 38 -18.34 3.82 -7.41
N VAL A 39 -17.18 4.40 -7.75
CA VAL A 39 -16.80 4.74 -9.13
C VAL A 39 -16.74 3.49 -9.99
N TYR A 40 -16.17 2.40 -9.48
CA TYR A 40 -16.10 1.12 -10.17
C TYR A 40 -17.49 0.55 -10.43
N LYS A 41 -18.37 0.58 -9.42
CA LYS A 41 -19.78 0.17 -9.56
C LYS A 41 -20.54 1.01 -10.61
N LYS A 42 -20.26 2.31 -10.70
CA LYS A 42 -20.92 3.23 -11.64
C LYS A 42 -20.38 3.14 -13.08
N THR A 43 -19.12 2.72 -13.23
CA THR A 43 -18.42 2.66 -14.54
C THR A 43 -18.54 1.29 -15.22
N PHE A 44 -18.93 0.24 -14.49
CA PHE A 44 -19.08 -1.11 -15.04
C PHE A 44 -20.44 -1.35 -15.72
N THR A 45 -20.47 -1.13 -17.03
CA THR A 45 -21.60 -1.45 -17.93
C THR A 45 -21.21 -2.59 -18.89
N GLY A 46 -20.75 -3.74 -18.39
CA GLY A 46 -20.28 -4.86 -19.23
C GLY A 46 -20.26 -6.23 -18.54
N VAL A 47 -20.46 -7.30 -19.33
CA VAL A 47 -20.84 -8.70 -19.00
C VAL A 47 -19.81 -9.51 -18.16
N LEU A 48 -18.81 -8.87 -17.56
CA LEU A 48 -17.77 -9.49 -16.73
C LEU A 48 -17.65 -8.79 -15.37
N TYR A 49 -18.80 -8.55 -14.72
CA TYR A 49 -18.83 -8.03 -13.35
C TYR A 49 -18.43 -9.12 -12.36
N SER A 50 -17.20 -9.02 -11.84
CA SER A 50 -16.72 -9.84 -10.74
C SER A 50 -16.85 -9.04 -9.44
N LEU A 51 -17.84 -9.39 -8.60
CA LEU A 51 -17.97 -8.83 -7.25
C LEU A 51 -16.66 -9.01 -6.45
N SER A 52 -15.95 -10.10 -6.72
CA SER A 52 -14.64 -10.43 -6.18
C SER A 52 -13.55 -9.41 -6.51
N PHE A 53 -13.57 -8.83 -7.72
CA PHE A 53 -12.61 -7.80 -8.14
C PHE A 53 -12.81 -6.52 -7.31
N ASN A 54 -14.06 -6.10 -7.13
CA ASN A 54 -14.38 -4.87 -6.41
C ASN A 54 -14.02 -4.95 -4.92
N VAL A 55 -14.24 -6.11 -4.29
CA VAL A 55 -13.78 -6.36 -2.90
C VAL A 55 -12.25 -6.36 -2.83
N SER A 56 -11.57 -6.93 -3.82
CA SER A 56 -10.09 -6.97 -3.84
C SER A 56 -9.48 -5.57 -3.92
N ILE A 57 -10.08 -4.62 -4.65
CA ILE A 57 -9.60 -3.23 -4.70
C ILE A 57 -9.59 -2.59 -3.30
N VAL A 58 -10.68 -2.75 -2.54
CA VAL A 58 -10.78 -2.17 -1.19
C VAL A 58 -9.72 -2.75 -0.27
N VAL A 59 -9.52 -4.07 -0.32
CA VAL A 59 -8.50 -4.78 0.48
C VAL A 59 -7.09 -4.32 0.11
N ILE A 60 -6.75 -4.27 -1.19
CA ILE A 60 -5.41 -3.83 -1.65
C ILE A 60 -5.13 -2.38 -1.25
N THR A 61 -6.14 -1.51 -1.33
CA THR A 61 -6.00 -0.09 -0.96
C THR A 61 -5.69 0.06 0.54
N MET A 62 -6.38 -0.71 1.39
CA MET A 62 -6.10 -0.74 2.84
C MET A 62 -4.71 -1.31 3.14
N THR A 63 -4.35 -2.46 2.56
CA THR A 63 -3.05 -3.10 2.78
C THR A 63 -1.91 -2.18 2.33
N THR A 64 -2.06 -1.53 1.18
CA THR A 64 -1.04 -0.60 0.65
C THR A 64 -0.87 0.62 1.55
N ALA A 65 -1.96 1.18 2.10
CA ALA A 65 -1.86 2.30 3.04
C ALA A 65 -1.14 1.91 4.34
N MET A 66 -1.39 0.71 4.86
CA MET A 66 -0.65 0.18 6.01
C MET A 66 0.84 0.03 5.69
N VAL A 67 1.18 -0.54 4.54
CA VAL A 67 2.56 -0.73 4.10
C VAL A 67 3.28 0.61 3.95
N ILE A 68 2.67 1.61 3.32
CA ILE A 68 3.27 2.94 3.16
C ILE A 68 3.52 3.61 4.50
N MET A 69 2.58 3.50 5.45
CA MET A 69 2.78 4.04 6.80
C MET A 69 3.92 3.32 7.54
N LEU A 70 4.01 1.99 7.45
CA LEU A 70 5.10 1.21 8.05
C LEU A 70 6.47 1.56 7.45
N ILE A 71 6.52 1.77 6.14
CA ILE A 71 7.74 2.12 5.42
C ILE A 71 8.16 3.57 5.69
N GLY A 72 7.21 4.50 5.78
CA GLY A 72 7.49 5.93 5.88
C GLY A 72 8.25 6.36 7.14
N SER A 73 8.31 5.50 8.16
CA SER A 73 9.11 5.73 9.38
C SER A 73 10.57 5.28 9.27
N ASN A 74 10.96 4.53 8.24
CA ASN A 74 12.32 4.03 8.12
C ASN A 74 12.75 3.81 6.66
N LEU A 75 13.67 4.65 6.19
CA LEU A 75 14.24 4.57 4.84
C LEU A 75 14.93 3.23 4.56
N ALA A 76 15.57 2.61 5.55
CA ALA A 76 16.20 1.30 5.37
C ALA A 76 15.17 0.20 5.12
N ILE A 77 14.03 0.23 5.82
CA ILE A 77 12.91 -0.70 5.59
C ILE A 77 12.29 -0.45 4.21
N SER A 78 12.14 0.83 3.81
CA SER A 78 11.68 1.22 2.46
C SER A 78 12.52 0.62 1.35
N LEU A 79 13.84 0.81 1.44
CA LEU A 79 14.80 0.31 0.45
C LEU A 79 14.80 -1.22 0.41
N GLY A 80 14.69 -1.88 1.57
CA GLY A 80 14.60 -3.33 1.66
C GLY A 80 13.36 -3.92 1.00
N MET A 81 12.17 -3.34 1.23
CA MET A 81 10.92 -3.88 0.68
C MET A 81 10.79 -3.69 -0.84
N VAL A 82 11.16 -2.51 -1.36
CA VAL A 82 11.16 -2.25 -2.81
C VAL A 82 12.23 -3.07 -3.54
N GLY A 83 13.39 -3.27 -2.89
CA GLY A 83 14.45 -4.14 -3.38
C GLY A 83 14.05 -5.61 -3.42
N ALA A 84 13.39 -6.10 -2.38
CA ALA A 84 12.87 -7.47 -2.33
C ALA A 84 11.83 -7.71 -3.44
N LEU A 85 10.86 -6.81 -3.60
CA LEU A 85 9.84 -6.93 -4.66
C LEU A 85 10.46 -6.92 -6.07
N SER A 86 11.55 -6.17 -6.26
CA SER A 86 12.28 -6.11 -7.54
C SER A 86 13.05 -7.40 -7.87
N ILE A 87 13.38 -8.22 -6.86
CA ILE A 87 14.06 -9.51 -7.04
C ILE A 87 13.03 -10.64 -7.30
N VAL A 88 11.80 -10.51 -6.79
CA VAL A 88 10.73 -11.50 -6.98
C VAL A 88 10.36 -11.56 -8.46
N ARG A 89 10.81 -12.64 -9.13
CA ARG A 89 10.51 -12.89 -10.54
C ARG A 89 9.08 -13.38 -10.69
N PHE A 90 8.13 -12.47 -10.87
CA PHE A 90 6.80 -12.81 -11.37
C PHE A 90 6.90 -13.24 -12.84
N ARG A 91 7.22 -14.52 -13.05
CA ARG A 91 7.33 -15.12 -14.39
C ARG A 91 5.98 -15.42 -15.03
N SER A 92 4.90 -15.36 -14.25
CA SER A 92 3.52 -15.47 -14.72
C SER A 92 2.81 -14.13 -14.57
N ALA A 93 2.12 -13.70 -15.62
CA ALA A 93 1.23 -12.53 -15.53
C ALA A 93 0.16 -12.81 -14.47
N ILE A 94 0.04 -11.91 -13.49
CA ILE A 94 -1.03 -11.92 -12.48
C ILE A 94 -2.35 -11.75 -13.22
N LYS A 95 -3.21 -12.77 -13.18
CA LYS A 95 -4.49 -12.79 -13.90
C LYS A 95 -5.63 -12.17 -13.10
N GLU A 96 -5.56 -12.24 -11.77
CA GLU A 96 -6.61 -11.77 -10.87
C GLU A 96 -6.00 -10.83 -9.81
N PRO A 97 -6.57 -9.64 -9.55
CA PRO A 97 -6.09 -8.77 -8.47
C PRO A 97 -6.27 -9.41 -7.09
N ARG A 98 -7.17 -10.39 -6.97
CA ARG A 98 -7.31 -11.20 -5.77
C ARG A 98 -6.00 -11.91 -5.41
N ASP A 99 -5.28 -12.43 -6.40
CA ASP A 99 -4.02 -13.15 -6.18
C ASP A 99 -2.93 -12.19 -5.66
N LEU A 100 -2.99 -10.91 -6.04
CA LEU A 100 -2.14 -9.86 -5.47
C LEU A 100 -2.51 -9.50 -4.03
N ALA A 101 -3.78 -9.62 -3.64
CA ALA A 101 -4.21 -9.33 -2.28
C ALA A 101 -3.83 -10.44 -1.29
N PHE A 102 -3.66 -11.68 -1.77
CA PHE A 102 -3.29 -12.84 -0.96
C PHE A 102 -1.78 -13.03 -0.77
N LEU A 103 -0.97 -12.36 -1.59
CA LEU A 103 0.49 -12.48 -1.61
C LEU A 103 1.13 -11.38 -0.77
#